data_AF-A0A974S8Q0-F1
#
_entry.id   AF-A0A974S8Q0-F1
#
_cell.length_a   1.000
_cell.length_b   1.000
_cell.length_c   1.000
_cell.angle_alpha   90.00
_cell.angle_beta   90.00
_cell.angle_gamma   90.00
#
_symmetry.space_group_name_H-M   'P 1'
#
loop_
_entity.id
_entity.type
_entity.pdbx_description
1 polymer ?
#
loop_
_entity_poly.entity_id
_entity_poly.type
_entity_poly.pdbx_seq_one_letter_code
_entity_poly.pdbx_strand_id
1 'polypeptide(L)'
;MLKDLRKKIVGLGAAEQLLHGEPHAGNVLNTKIGPLFIDLETCCRGPIEFDLAHVPEAVIEHYPDVDPSLLGECRALVLAMVAAWRWDRDDEFPNGRQWAQHFIHTLRKGPPWPSLQALTRELEGPG
;
A
#
# COMPACT_ATOMS: atom_id res chain seq x y z
N MET A 1 10.07 -6.90 13.24
CA MET A 1 9.48 -6.02 12.21
C MET A 1 7.97 -6.16 12.13
N LEU A 2 7.36 -7.13 11.43
CA LEU A 2 5.89 -7.20 11.26
C LEU A 2 5.10 -7.23 12.60
N LYS A 3 5.58 -7.99 13.59
CA LYS A 3 4.99 -7.99 14.95
C LYS A 3 5.05 -6.62 15.62
N ASP A 4 6.09 -5.85 15.34
CA ASP A 4 6.32 -4.51 15.92
C ASP A 4 5.48 -3.47 15.17
N LEU A 5 5.39 -3.55 13.83
CA LEU A 5 4.51 -2.75 13.00
C LEU A 5 3.05 -2.91 13.45
N ARG A 6 2.59 -4.15 13.60
CA ARG A 6 1.24 -4.43 14.13
C ARG A 6 1.01 -3.76 15.48
N LYS A 7 1.96 -3.91 16.42
CA LYS A 7 1.84 -3.30 17.75
C LYS A 7 1.77 -1.78 17.69
N LYS A 8 2.57 -1.14 16.82
CA LYS A 8 2.55 0.31 16.63
C LYS A 8 1.23 0.78 16.03
N ILE A 9 0.79 0.17 14.93
CA ILE A 9 -0.46 0.53 14.24
C ILE A 9 -1.66 0.39 15.20
N VAL A 10 -1.79 -0.76 15.87
CA VAL A 10 -2.87 -0.97 16.85
C VAL A 10 -2.72 -0.05 18.06
N GLY A 11 -1.48 0.20 18.51
CA GLY A 11 -1.19 1.06 19.66
C GLY A 11 -1.49 2.54 19.44
N LEU A 12 -1.54 3.00 18.18
CA LEU A 12 -1.95 4.36 17.82
C LEU A 12 -3.47 4.58 18.00
N GLY A 13 -4.26 3.51 18.10
CA GLY A 13 -5.68 3.59 18.45
C GLY A 13 -6.53 4.40 17.47
N ALA A 14 -6.14 4.44 16.20
CA ALA A 14 -6.84 5.18 15.15
C ALA A 14 -8.26 4.67 14.92
N ALA A 15 -9.14 5.55 14.47
CA ALA A 15 -10.52 5.20 14.13
C ALA A 15 -10.56 4.22 12.96
N GLU A 16 -11.28 3.11 13.14
CA GLU A 16 -11.43 2.10 12.10
C GLU A 16 -12.69 2.32 11.25
N GLN A 17 -12.54 2.21 9.93
CA GLN A 17 -13.63 2.24 8.96
C GLN A 17 -13.56 1.03 8.01
N LEU A 18 -14.59 0.84 7.18
CA LEU A 18 -14.51 -0.13 6.09
C LEU A 18 -13.52 0.38 5.04
N LEU A 19 -12.57 -0.46 4.68
CA LEU A 19 -11.50 -0.18 3.74
C LEU A 19 -11.62 -1.12 2.53
N HIS A 20 -11.11 -0.66 1.40
CA HIS A 20 -10.92 -1.53 0.25
C HIS A 20 -9.84 -2.58 0.50
N GLY A 21 -8.76 -2.21 1.18
CA GLY A 21 -7.61 -3.06 1.46
C GLY A 21 -6.47 -2.90 0.47
N GLU A 22 -6.76 -2.59 -0.80
CA GLU A 22 -5.76 -2.37 -1.86
C GLU A 22 -6.26 -1.40 -2.96
N PRO A 23 -6.66 -0.16 -2.66
CA PRO A 23 -7.30 0.75 -3.63
C PRO A 23 -6.33 1.35 -4.66
N HIS A 24 -5.52 0.53 -5.33
CA HIS A 24 -4.59 0.95 -6.37
C HIS A 24 -5.30 1.16 -7.72
N ALA A 25 -4.64 1.89 -8.63
CA ALA A 25 -5.23 2.26 -9.93
C ALA A 25 -5.76 1.08 -10.77
N GLY A 26 -5.13 -0.10 -10.65
CA GLY A 26 -5.60 -1.33 -11.32
C GLY A 26 -7.00 -1.82 -10.88
N ASN A 27 -7.44 -1.44 -9.67
CA ASN A 27 -8.71 -1.86 -9.08
C ASN A 27 -9.79 -0.78 -9.20
N VAL A 28 -9.54 0.25 -10.02
CA VAL A 28 -10.51 1.32 -10.31
C VAL A 28 -10.92 1.25 -11.77
N LEU A 29 -12.20 0.96 -12.02
CA LEU A 29 -12.78 1.01 -13.35
C LEU A 29 -13.44 2.36 -13.59
N ASN A 30 -13.12 2.99 -14.72
CA ASN A 30 -13.86 4.17 -15.17
C ASN A 30 -15.16 3.72 -15.86
N THR A 31 -16.30 4.06 -15.28
CA THR A 31 -17.62 3.66 -15.81
C THR A 31 -18.47 4.88 -16.13
N LYS A 32 -19.57 4.66 -16.87
CA LYS A 32 -20.52 5.73 -17.22
C LYS A 32 -21.20 6.39 -16.01
N ILE A 33 -21.16 5.75 -14.84
CA ILE A 33 -21.76 6.24 -13.60
C ILE A 33 -20.72 6.76 -12.60
N GLY A 34 -19.47 6.89 -13.03
CA GLY A 34 -18.34 7.27 -12.19
C GLY A 34 -17.35 6.12 -11.96
N PRO A 35 -16.24 6.39 -11.26
CA PRO A 35 -15.26 5.36 -10.91
C PRO A 35 -15.88 4.34 -9.95
N LEU A 36 -15.62 3.06 -10.19
CA LEU A 36 -16.01 1.97 -9.30
C LEU A 36 -14.78 1.15 -8.91
N PHE A 37 -14.74 0.74 -7.64
CA PHE A 37 -13.78 -0.23 -7.17
C PHE A 37 -14.21 -1.65 -7.54
N ILE A 38 -13.23 -2.49 -7.85
CA ILE A 38 -13.37 -3.93 -8.06
C ILE A 38 -12.39 -4.66 -7.15
N ASP A 39 -12.42 -5.98 -7.17
CA ASP A 39 -11.47 -6.82 -6.42
C ASP A 39 -11.51 -6.56 -4.90
N LEU A 40 -12.64 -6.95 -4.31
CA LEU A 40 -12.97 -6.64 -2.91
C LEU A 40 -12.52 -7.74 -1.94
N GLU A 41 -11.60 -8.62 -2.34
CA GLU A 41 -11.19 -9.76 -1.50
C GLU A 41 -10.31 -9.35 -0.32
N THR A 42 -9.63 -8.22 -0.42
CA THR A 42 -8.81 -7.63 0.65
C THR A 42 -9.56 -6.65 1.55
N CYS A 43 -10.87 -6.46 1.33
CA CYS A 43 -11.70 -5.58 2.15
C CYS A 43 -11.61 -5.93 3.63
N CYS A 44 -11.36 -4.90 4.44
CA CYS A 44 -11.15 -5.08 5.87
C CYS A 44 -11.63 -3.86 6.66
N ARG A 45 -11.54 -3.94 7.99
CA ARG A 45 -11.71 -2.79 8.88
C ARG A 45 -10.35 -2.33 9.39
N GLY A 46 -10.11 -1.03 9.34
CA GLY A 46 -8.85 -0.46 9.77
C GLY A 46 -8.79 1.07 9.60
N PRO A 47 -7.62 1.67 9.90
CA PRO A 47 -7.39 3.09 9.69
C PRO A 47 -7.30 3.44 8.19
N ILE A 48 -7.80 4.62 7.80
CA ILE A 48 -7.80 5.06 6.39
C ILE A 48 -6.38 5.11 5.80
N GLU A 49 -5.38 5.35 6.63
CA GLU A 49 -3.97 5.33 6.32
C GLU A 49 -3.50 4.01 5.67
N PHE A 50 -4.18 2.89 5.95
CA PHE A 50 -3.89 1.61 5.32
C PHE A 50 -4.28 1.60 3.83
N ASP A 51 -5.46 2.14 3.49
CA ASP A 51 -5.86 2.34 2.09
C ASP A 51 -4.98 3.42 1.42
N LEU A 52 -4.69 4.51 2.14
CA LEU A 52 -3.85 5.59 1.62
C LEU A 52 -2.38 5.19 1.39
N ALA A 53 -1.92 4.10 2.00
CA ALA A 53 -0.60 3.55 1.73
C ALA A 53 -0.48 2.90 0.33
N HIS A 54 -1.61 2.58 -0.33
CA HIS A 54 -1.65 2.00 -1.68
C HIS A 54 -1.72 3.05 -2.80
N VAL A 55 -2.15 4.28 -2.48
CA VAL A 55 -2.46 5.31 -3.48
C VAL A 55 -1.31 6.31 -3.68
N PRO A 56 -1.29 7.05 -4.79
CA PRO A 56 -0.36 8.16 -5.02
C PRO A 56 -0.45 9.26 -3.94
N GLU A 57 0.65 9.98 -3.72
CA GLU A 57 0.71 11.09 -2.77
C GLU A 57 -0.34 12.17 -3.01
N ALA A 58 -0.66 12.46 -4.29
CA ALA A 58 -1.68 13.44 -4.64
C ALA A 58 -3.08 13.10 -4.08
N VAL A 59 -3.38 11.82 -3.85
CA VAL A 59 -4.66 11.40 -3.23
C VAL A 59 -4.68 11.77 -1.76
N ILE A 60 -3.52 11.70 -1.09
CA ILE A 60 -3.39 11.97 0.35
C ILE A 60 -3.71 13.42 0.68
N GLU A 61 -3.43 14.36 -0.23
CA GLU A 61 -3.75 15.79 -0.07
C GLU A 61 -5.25 16.05 0.09
N HIS A 62 -6.11 15.10 -0.29
CA HIS A 62 -7.56 15.18 -0.11
C HIS A 62 -8.04 14.68 1.27
N TYR A 63 -7.15 14.18 2.12
CA TYR A 63 -7.46 13.65 3.44
C TYR A 63 -6.75 14.46 4.54
N PRO A 64 -7.36 15.55 5.04
CA PRO A 64 -6.70 16.49 5.96
C PRO A 64 -6.40 15.91 7.35
N ASP A 65 -7.11 14.86 7.76
CA ASP A 65 -7.03 14.28 9.10
C ASP A 65 -6.06 13.08 9.19
N VAL A 66 -5.27 12.82 8.13
CA VAL A 66 -4.32 11.70 8.08
C VAL A 66 -3.20 11.90 9.08
N ASP A 67 -2.91 10.87 9.88
CA ASP A 67 -1.71 10.81 10.70
C ASP A 67 -0.50 10.38 9.85
N PRO A 68 0.51 11.25 9.61
CA PRO A 68 1.66 10.91 8.78
C PRO A 68 2.52 9.79 9.37
N SER A 69 2.56 9.65 10.70
CA SER A 69 3.28 8.57 11.37
C SER A 69 2.58 7.24 11.13
N LEU A 70 1.25 7.20 11.27
CA LEU A 70 0.47 5.99 11.02
C LEU A 70 0.55 5.59 9.54
N LEU A 71 0.42 6.55 8.62
CA LEU A 71 0.62 6.34 7.19
C LEU A 71 2.00 5.74 6.88
N GLY A 72 3.06 6.21 7.53
CA GLY A 72 4.40 5.64 7.40
C GLY A 72 4.46 4.16 7.80
N GLU A 73 3.89 3.81 8.95
CA GLU A 73 3.84 2.41 9.41
C GLU A 73 2.93 1.54 8.52
N CYS A 74 1.82 2.10 8.00
CA CYS A 74 0.95 1.44 7.01
C CYS A 74 1.69 1.20 5.68
N ARG A 75 2.51 2.13 5.20
CA ARG A 75 3.37 1.92 4.01
C ARG A 75 4.33 0.77 4.22
N ALA A 76 4.94 0.64 5.41
CA ALA A 76 5.79 -0.51 5.72
C ALA A 76 5.03 -1.84 5.63
N LEU A 77 3.79 -1.86 6.15
CA LEU A 77 2.93 -3.05 6.10
C LEU A 77 2.54 -3.40 4.66
N VAL A 78 2.09 -2.41 3.87
CA VAL A 78 1.72 -2.59 2.45
C VAL A 78 2.91 -3.07 1.63
N LEU A 79 4.09 -2.47 1.78
CA LEU A 79 5.30 -2.94 1.10
C LEU A 79 5.63 -4.40 1.46
N ALA A 80 5.41 -4.80 2.71
CA ALA A 80 5.62 -6.19 3.13
C ALA A 80 4.57 -7.16 2.57
N MET A 81 3.31 -6.73 2.45
CA MET A 81 2.25 -7.51 1.82
C MET A 81 2.53 -7.71 0.34
N VAL A 82 2.79 -6.62 -0.39
CA VAL A 82 3.12 -6.69 -1.82
C VAL A 82 4.38 -7.51 -2.04
N ALA A 83 5.42 -7.37 -1.20
CA ALA A 83 6.61 -8.22 -1.27
C ALA A 83 6.28 -9.71 -1.16
N ALA A 84 5.37 -10.07 -0.26
CA ALA A 84 4.93 -11.45 -0.08
C ALA A 84 4.18 -11.96 -1.33
N TRP A 85 3.29 -11.15 -1.90
CA TRP A 85 2.58 -11.48 -3.15
C TRP A 85 3.54 -11.66 -4.33
N ARG A 86 4.52 -10.77 -4.50
CA ARG A 86 5.56 -10.92 -5.56
C ARG A 86 6.46 -12.14 -5.36
N TRP A 87 6.47 -12.74 -4.15
CA TRP A 87 7.20 -13.97 -3.86
C TRP A 87 6.33 -15.23 -3.96
N ASP A 88 5.03 -15.06 -4.20
CA ASP A 88 4.15 -16.19 -4.49
C ASP A 88 4.65 -16.91 -5.74
N ARG A 89 4.61 -18.24 -5.71
CA ARG A 89 5.05 -19.07 -6.84
C ARG A 89 4.11 -18.93 -8.02
N ASP A 90 2.83 -18.68 -7.74
CA ASP A 90 1.77 -18.61 -8.72
C ASP A 90 1.56 -17.16 -9.21
N ASP A 91 2.49 -16.25 -8.86
CA ASP A 91 2.55 -14.89 -9.39
C ASP A 91 2.94 -14.85 -10.87
N GLU A 92 2.05 -14.30 -11.70
CA GLU A 92 2.25 -14.16 -13.15
C GLU A 92 2.58 -12.72 -13.60
N PHE A 93 2.64 -11.75 -12.68
CA PHE A 93 2.93 -10.37 -13.06
C PHE A 93 4.40 -10.21 -13.52
N PRO A 94 4.67 -9.26 -14.44
CA PRO A 94 6.02 -9.03 -14.96
C PRO A 94 7.07 -8.78 -13.87
N ASN A 95 8.29 -9.26 -14.12
CA ASN A 95 9.47 -8.99 -13.29
C ASN A 95 9.30 -9.37 -11.79
N GLY A 96 8.48 -10.38 -11.46
CA GLY A 96 8.14 -10.76 -10.07
C GLY A 96 9.30 -10.88 -9.11
N ARG A 97 10.33 -11.67 -9.46
CA ARG A 97 11.52 -11.79 -8.61
C ARG A 97 12.27 -10.48 -8.42
N GLN A 98 12.39 -9.65 -9.45
CA GLN A 98 13.08 -8.36 -9.35
C GLN A 98 12.31 -7.42 -8.41
N TRP A 99 10.99 -7.33 -8.60
CA TRP A 99 10.09 -6.56 -7.75
C TRP A 99 10.14 -7.03 -6.30
N ALA A 100 10.02 -8.33 -6.05
CA ALA A 100 10.07 -8.89 -4.70
C ALA A 100 11.39 -8.56 -3.99
N GLN A 101 12.52 -8.73 -4.67
CA GLN A 101 13.84 -8.36 -4.12
C GLN A 101 13.93 -6.86 -3.82
N HIS A 102 13.38 -6.03 -4.70
CA HIS A 102 13.37 -4.59 -4.52
C HIS A 102 12.52 -4.17 -3.31
N PHE A 103 11.31 -4.73 -3.13
CA PHE A 103 10.50 -4.48 -1.94
C PHE A 103 11.21 -4.90 -0.64
N ILE A 104 11.83 -6.09 -0.62
CA ILE A 104 12.59 -6.56 0.55
C ILE A 104 13.78 -5.64 0.85
N HIS A 105 14.48 -5.17 -0.18
CA HIS A 105 15.59 -4.22 0.00
C HIS A 105 15.10 -2.89 0.59
N THR A 106 14.00 -2.35 0.07
CA THR A 106 13.39 -1.11 0.58
C THR A 106 12.93 -1.25 2.02
N LEU A 107 12.30 -2.37 2.39
CA LEU A 107 11.92 -2.65 3.78
C LEU A 107 13.14 -2.71 4.72
N ARG A 108 14.26 -3.28 4.26
CA ARG A 108 15.51 -3.36 5.03
C ARG A 108 16.23 -2.04 5.19
N LYS A 109 16.10 -1.10 4.24
CA LYS A 109 16.62 0.27 4.38
C LYS A 109 15.97 1.00 5.56
N GLY A 110 14.73 0.66 5.89
CA GLY A 110 13.98 1.27 6.97
C GLY A 110 13.27 2.58 6.55
N PRO A 111 12.64 3.27 7.52
CA PRO A 111 11.88 4.49 7.24
C PRO A 111 12.78 5.67 6.79
N PRO A 112 12.25 6.66 6.05
CA PRO A 112 10.86 6.72 5.59
C PRO A 112 10.60 5.75 4.42
N TRP A 113 9.51 5.00 4.51
CA TRP A 113 9.12 4.07 3.45
C TRP A 113 8.41 4.82 2.32
N PRO A 114 8.78 4.58 1.05
CA PRO A 114 8.16 5.24 -0.10
C PRO A 114 6.73 4.73 -0.33
N SER A 115 5.93 5.48 -1.10
CA SER A 115 4.70 4.93 -1.68
C SER A 115 5.01 3.87 -2.74
N LEU A 116 4.02 3.04 -3.06
CA LEU A 116 4.13 2.11 -4.19
C LEU A 116 4.40 2.86 -5.50
N GLN A 117 3.74 4.01 -5.73
CA GLN A 117 3.96 4.83 -6.93
C GLN A 117 5.42 5.32 -7.03
N ALA A 118 5.99 5.82 -5.94
CA ALA A 118 7.38 6.28 -5.93
C ALA A 118 8.34 5.13 -6.27
N LEU A 119 8.07 3.93 -5.73
CA LEU A 119 8.87 2.73 -6.01
C LEU A 119 8.73 2.27 -7.47
N THR A 120 7.54 2.34 -8.05
CA THR A 120 7.30 2.09 -9.48
C THR A 120 8.17 2.99 -10.37
N ARG A 121 8.20 4.29 -10.07
CA ARG A 121 9.02 5.26 -10.83
C ARG A 121 10.53 5.00 -10.73
N GLU A 122 11.01 4.51 -9.60
CA GLU A 122 12.44 4.18 -9.42
C GLU A 122 12.90 3.03 -10.32
N LEU A 123 12.05 2.03 -10.56
CA LEU A 123 12.41 0.85 -11.34
C LEU A 123 12.08 0.96 -12.83
N GLU A 124 11.01 1.66 -13.19
CA GLU A 124 10.54 1.77 -14.58
C GLU A 124 11.02 3.05 -15.28
N GLY A 125 11.56 4.02 -14.52
CA GLY A 125 11.97 5.34 -15.01
C GLY A 125 10.79 6.33 -15.09
N PRO A 126 11.06 7.63 -15.34
CA PRO A 126 10.00 8.60 -15.59
C PRO A 126 9.31 8.28 -16.92
N GLY A 127 8.04 7.85 -16.85
CA GLY A 127 7.16 7.70 -18.01
C GLY A 127 6.71 9.03 -18.60
#